data_AF-A0A3D0DDX7-F1
#
_entry.id   AF-A0A3D0DDX7-F1
#
_cell.length_a   1.000
_cell.length_b   1.000
_cell.length_c   1.000
_cell.angle_alpha   90.00
_cell.angle_beta   90.00
_cell.angle_gamma   90.00
#
_symmetry.space_group_name_H-M   'P 1'
#
loop_
_entity.id
_entity.type
_entity.pdbx_description
1 polymer ?
#
loop_
_entity_poly.entity_id
_entity_poly.type
_entity_poly.pdbx_seq_one_letter_code
_entity_poly.pdbx_strand_id
1 'polypeptide(L)'
;MTQKTAYKDDHAIAPRAAKKTDSITIMVVDDDALVVEFLEEYLKRSNYRVNTALSGEDAISSLGQSSCDIMLVDFKMPGLDGLQTIEKITEIDSDIVTILMTGFPTIDSSVKAIRLGASDYILKPFKLDDIDLAVKKAVHEREVRQDMKNLRARVSELEQGISENKNQITLNHKVGSMASPNDKS
;
A
#
# COMPACT_ATOMS: atom_id res chain seq x y z
N MET A 1 -15.78 49.25 -14.65
CA MET A 1 -14.49 48.72 -14.16
C MET A 1 -14.73 48.28 -12.72
N THR A 2 -14.73 47.02 -12.32
CA THR A 2 -14.04 45.83 -12.84
C THR A 2 -14.83 44.60 -12.41
N GLN A 3 -15.19 43.72 -13.36
CA GLN A 3 -15.73 42.38 -13.07
C GLN A 3 -14.61 41.51 -12.49
N LYS A 4 -14.87 40.84 -11.36
CA LYS A 4 -14.01 39.81 -10.81
C LYS A 4 -14.66 38.45 -11.12
N THR A 5 -14.09 37.76 -12.09
CA THR A 5 -14.48 36.44 -12.56
C THR A 5 -14.27 35.41 -11.45
N ALA A 6 -15.35 34.79 -10.99
CA ALA A 6 -15.27 33.61 -10.12
C ALA A 6 -15.00 32.39 -11.00
N TYR A 7 -13.82 31.80 -10.87
CA TYR A 7 -13.52 30.47 -11.42
C TYR A 7 -14.34 29.44 -10.63
N LYS A 8 -15.21 28.72 -11.34
CA LYS A 8 -15.85 27.49 -10.86
C LYS A 8 -14.82 26.36 -10.94
N ASP A 9 -14.30 25.94 -9.79
CA ASP A 9 -13.57 24.67 -9.67
C ASP A 9 -14.60 23.52 -9.55
N ASP A 10 -15.16 23.11 -10.70
CA ASP A 10 -15.99 21.90 -10.82
C ASP A 10 -15.11 20.65 -11.11
N HIS A 11 -14.01 20.50 -10.37
CA HIS A 11 -13.18 19.30 -10.36
C HIS A 11 -13.28 18.58 -9.00
N ALA A 12 -14.52 18.24 -8.61
CA ALA A 12 -14.71 17.19 -7.63
C ALA A 12 -14.21 15.87 -8.26
N ILE A 13 -12.99 15.48 -7.92
CA ILE A 13 -12.47 14.13 -8.18
C ILE A 13 -13.42 13.19 -7.42
N ALA A 14 -14.34 12.55 -8.13
CA ALA A 14 -15.23 11.56 -7.53
C ALA A 14 -14.37 10.51 -6.82
N PRO A 15 -14.67 10.14 -5.56
CA PRO A 15 -13.95 9.07 -4.89
C PRO A 15 -14.14 7.79 -5.73
N ARG A 16 -13.03 7.29 -6.26
CA ARG A 16 -12.97 6.02 -6.98
C ARG A 16 -13.38 4.93 -6.00
N ALA A 17 -14.23 3.99 -6.46
CA ALA A 17 -14.86 2.98 -5.61
C ALA A 17 -13.84 2.33 -4.67
N ALA A 18 -14.06 2.47 -3.36
CA ALA A 18 -13.30 1.79 -2.31
C ALA A 18 -13.16 0.31 -2.67
N LYS A 19 -11.99 -0.28 -2.39
CA LYS A 19 -11.75 -1.71 -2.63
C LYS A 19 -12.83 -2.44 -1.83
N LYS A 20 -13.62 -3.32 -2.47
CA LYS A 20 -14.60 -4.15 -1.74
C LYS A 20 -13.85 -4.87 -0.61
N THR A 21 -14.35 -4.81 0.62
CA THR A 21 -13.74 -5.43 1.81
C THR A 21 -13.36 -6.89 1.58
N ASP A 22 -14.16 -7.61 0.79
CA ASP A 22 -13.98 -9.02 0.39
C ASP A 22 -12.70 -9.26 -0.46
N SER A 23 -12.02 -8.20 -0.88
CA SER A 23 -10.77 -8.26 -1.66
C SER A 23 -9.51 -7.94 -0.84
N ILE A 24 -9.67 -7.46 0.40
CA ILE A 24 -8.56 -7.22 1.32
C ILE A 24 -8.14 -8.54 1.96
N THR A 25 -6.85 -8.84 1.90
CA THR A 25 -6.27 -9.99 2.57
C THR A 25 -5.42 -9.55 3.76
N ILE A 26 -5.77 -10.04 4.95
CA ILE A 26 -5.07 -9.78 6.20
C ILE A 26 -4.28 -11.03 6.59
N MET A 27 -3.02 -10.89 6.98
CA MET A 27 -2.27 -11.97 7.61
C MET A 27 -2.18 -11.75 9.11
N VAL A 28 -2.52 -12.75 9.91
CA VAL A 28 -2.33 -12.77 11.36
C VAL A 28 -1.11 -13.61 11.68
N VAL A 29 -0.15 -13.04 12.41
CA VAL A 29 1.11 -13.68 12.80
C VAL A 29 1.26 -13.61 14.31
N ASP A 30 1.18 -14.76 14.97
CA ASP A 30 1.27 -14.89 16.43
C ASP A 30 1.69 -16.33 16.77
N ASP A 31 2.59 -16.53 17.72
CA ASP A 31 2.99 -17.89 18.15
C ASP A 31 1.91 -18.57 19.01
N ASP A 32 0.95 -17.79 19.52
CA ASP A 32 -0.24 -18.32 20.19
C ASP A 32 -1.34 -18.67 19.18
N ALA A 33 -1.47 -19.97 18.89
CA ALA A 33 -2.47 -20.50 17.97
C ALA A 33 -3.93 -20.12 18.35
N LEU A 34 -4.24 -19.95 19.64
CA LEU A 34 -5.58 -19.55 20.07
C LEU A 34 -5.87 -18.09 19.68
N VAL A 35 -4.87 -17.22 19.78
CA VAL A 35 -4.99 -15.82 19.34
C VAL A 35 -5.17 -15.75 17.83
N VAL A 36 -4.39 -16.55 17.09
CA VAL A 36 -4.51 -16.64 15.62
C VAL A 36 -5.89 -17.11 15.20
N GLU A 37 -6.38 -18.22 15.76
CA GLU A 37 -7.69 -18.79 15.42
C GLU A 37 -8.84 -17.81 15.75
N PHE A 38 -8.75 -17.15 16.91
CA PHE A 38 -9.72 -16.15 17.33
C PHE A 38 -9.78 -14.95 16.36
N LEU A 39 -8.61 -14.37 16.03
CA LEU A 39 -8.55 -13.23 15.11
C LEU A 39 -8.94 -13.64 13.69
N GLU A 40 -8.59 -14.85 13.25
CA GLU A 40 -8.98 -15.39 11.96
C GLU A 40 -10.51 -15.48 11.84
N GLU A 41 -11.17 -16.10 12.81
CA GLU A 41 -12.63 -16.22 12.80
C GLU A 41 -13.31 -14.84 12.83
N TYR A 42 -12.82 -13.95 13.69
CA TYR A 42 -13.36 -12.60 13.83
C TYR A 42 -13.24 -11.77 12.55
N LEU A 43 -12.06 -11.75 11.93
CA LEU A 43 -11.80 -10.98 10.72
C LEU A 43 -12.53 -11.57 9.50
N LYS A 44 -12.65 -12.90 9.40
CA LYS A 44 -13.48 -13.55 8.36
C LYS A 44 -14.95 -13.17 8.48
N ARG A 45 -15.49 -13.14 9.71
CA ARG A 45 -16.87 -12.66 9.96
C ARG A 45 -17.06 -11.19 9.59
N SER A 46 -15.98 -10.42 9.56
CA SER A 46 -15.95 -9.03 9.10
C SER A 46 -15.71 -8.88 7.60
N ASN A 47 -15.86 -9.97 6.83
CA ASN A 47 -15.70 -10.05 5.36
C ASN A 47 -14.27 -9.78 4.85
N TYR A 48 -13.24 -10.07 5.65
CA TYR A 48 -11.85 -10.07 5.17
C TYR A 48 -11.42 -11.48 4.75
N ARG A 49 -10.50 -11.56 3.78
CA ARG A 49 -9.72 -12.79 3.56
C ARG A 49 -8.62 -12.83 4.60
N VAL A 50 -8.42 -13.98 5.25
CA VAL A 50 -7.43 -14.10 6.31
C VAL A 50 -6.46 -15.23 6.00
N ASN A 51 -5.17 -14.92 6.08
CA ASN A 51 -4.08 -15.88 6.13
C ASN A 51 -3.49 -15.88 7.54
N THR A 52 -2.88 -16.98 7.94
CA THR A 52 -2.36 -17.17 9.30
C THR A 52 -0.94 -17.70 9.25
N ALA A 53 -0.11 -17.27 10.20
CA ALA A 53 1.22 -17.81 10.43
C ALA A 53 1.49 -17.88 11.95
N LEU A 54 2.26 -18.89 12.37
CA LEU A 54 2.62 -19.10 13.78
C LEU A 54 4.05 -18.64 14.11
N SER A 55 4.75 -18.07 13.14
CA SER A 55 6.09 -17.52 13.29
C SER A 55 6.36 -16.43 12.25
N GLY A 56 7.34 -15.55 12.53
CA GLY A 56 7.77 -14.55 11.57
C GLY A 56 8.37 -15.17 10.31
N GLU A 57 9.06 -16.30 10.44
CA GLU A 57 9.63 -17.07 9.35
C GLU A 57 8.55 -17.65 8.42
N ASP A 58 7.49 -18.22 8.98
CA ASP A 58 6.37 -18.75 8.21
C ASP A 58 5.62 -17.63 7.48
N ALA A 59 5.46 -16.48 8.14
CA ALA A 59 4.81 -15.31 7.57
C ALA A 59 5.57 -14.81 6.34
N ILE A 60 6.89 -14.64 6.45
CA ILE A 60 7.76 -14.20 5.34
C ILE A 60 7.74 -15.22 4.20
N SER A 61 7.83 -16.52 4.51
CA SER A 61 7.81 -17.58 3.51
C SER A 61 6.49 -17.62 2.72
N SER A 62 5.38 -17.27 3.38
CA SER A 62 4.05 -17.28 2.79
C SER A 62 3.78 -16.11 1.82
N LEU A 63 4.52 -14.99 1.94
CA LEU A 63 4.35 -13.82 1.06
C LEU A 63 4.64 -14.12 -0.41
N GLY A 64 5.50 -15.09 -0.71
CA GLY A 64 5.78 -15.50 -2.09
C GLY A 64 4.65 -16.32 -2.74
N GLN A 65 3.73 -16.85 -1.95
CA GLN A 65 2.68 -17.77 -2.40
C GLN A 65 1.28 -17.15 -2.37
N SER A 66 1.06 -16.15 -1.52
CA SER A 66 -0.26 -15.55 -1.28
C SER A 66 -0.19 -14.03 -1.23
N SER A 67 -1.22 -13.36 -1.77
CA SER A 67 -1.36 -11.91 -1.66
C SER A 67 -1.59 -11.49 -0.20
N CYS A 68 -0.95 -10.43 0.25
CA CYS A 68 -1.17 -9.81 1.55
C CYS A 68 -1.33 -8.29 1.36
N ASP A 69 -2.34 -7.70 2.01
CA ASP A 69 -2.54 -6.25 2.03
C ASP A 69 -2.15 -5.67 3.40
N ILE A 70 -2.48 -6.38 4.48
CA ILE A 70 -2.30 -5.94 5.87
C ILE A 70 -1.74 -7.10 6.69
N MET A 71 -0.81 -6.83 7.62
CA MET A 71 -0.31 -7.84 8.56
C MET A 71 -0.48 -7.38 10.00
N LEU A 72 -1.08 -8.23 10.83
CA LEU A 72 -1.10 -8.10 12.28
C LEU A 72 -0.01 -9.02 12.83
N VAL A 73 1.03 -8.46 13.44
CA VAL A 73 2.24 -9.19 13.82
C VAL A 73 2.46 -9.08 15.32
N ASP A 74 2.53 -10.20 16.03
CA ASP A 74 2.93 -10.19 17.44
C ASP A 74 4.40 -9.77 17.62
N PHE A 75 4.67 -9.00 18.66
CA PHE A 75 6.01 -8.53 18.97
C PHE A 75 6.93 -9.66 19.46
N LYS A 76 6.41 -10.58 20.28
CA LYS A 76 7.21 -11.53 21.05
C LYS A 76 6.97 -12.96 20.58
N MET A 77 7.61 -13.31 19.47
CA MET A 77 7.63 -14.67 18.95
C MET A 77 9.02 -15.32 19.12
N PRO A 78 9.11 -16.65 19.27
CA PRO A 78 10.36 -17.37 19.18
C PRO A 78 10.99 -17.24 17.78
N GLY A 79 12.32 -17.20 17.70
CA GLY A 79 13.02 -17.05 16.43
C GLY A 79 13.04 -15.58 15.99
N LEU A 80 12.37 -15.27 14.89
CA LEU A 80 12.27 -13.91 14.38
C LEU A 80 11.21 -13.11 15.15
N ASP A 81 11.65 -12.05 15.83
CA ASP A 81 10.73 -11.19 16.58
C ASP A 81 9.83 -10.34 15.65
N GLY A 82 8.78 -9.72 16.21
CA GLY A 82 7.83 -8.96 15.41
C GLY A 82 8.43 -7.75 14.70
N LEU A 83 9.44 -7.09 15.29
CA LEU A 83 10.08 -5.93 14.65
C LEU A 83 10.97 -6.35 13.48
N GLN A 84 11.74 -7.42 13.65
CA GLN A 84 12.58 -8.00 12.59
C GLN A 84 11.70 -8.56 11.46
N THR A 85 10.54 -9.12 11.82
CA THR A 85 9.53 -9.57 10.86
C THR A 85 9.01 -8.40 10.03
N ILE A 86 8.59 -7.32 10.68
CA ILE A 86 8.12 -6.09 10.00
C ILE A 86 9.20 -5.47 9.11
N GLU A 87 10.44 -5.39 9.60
CA GLU A 87 11.58 -4.86 8.83
C GLU A 87 11.75 -5.63 7.52
N LYS A 88 11.85 -6.96 7.58
CA LYS A 88 12.00 -7.82 6.39
C LYS A 88 10.79 -7.75 5.45
N ILE A 89 9.57 -7.71 5.99
CA ILE A 89 8.36 -7.59 5.17
C ILE A 89 8.34 -6.27 4.43
N THR A 90 8.73 -5.17 5.09
CA THR A 90 8.79 -3.84 4.49
C THR A 90 9.85 -3.77 3.38
N GLU A 91 10.98 -4.49 3.53
CA GLU A 91 11.98 -4.64 2.47
C GLU A 91 11.47 -5.44 1.26
N ILE A 92 10.69 -6.49 1.51
CA ILE A 92 10.10 -7.34 0.45
C ILE A 92 8.99 -6.59 -0.30
N ASP A 93 8.05 -6.03 0.46
CA ASP A 93 6.93 -5.27 -0.09
C ASP A 93 6.49 -4.17 0.88
N SER A 94 7.04 -2.97 0.68
CA SER A 94 6.67 -1.76 1.42
C SER A 94 5.21 -1.33 1.24
N ASP A 95 4.49 -1.92 0.27
CA ASP A 95 3.08 -1.63 0.05
C ASP A 95 2.17 -2.36 1.06
N ILE A 96 2.66 -3.39 1.74
CA ILE A 96 1.95 -4.09 2.82
C ILE A 96 1.88 -3.18 4.05
N VAL A 97 0.71 -3.07 4.66
CA VAL A 97 0.52 -2.28 5.89
C VAL A 97 0.71 -3.20 7.09
N THR A 98 1.73 -2.96 7.90
CA THR A 98 2.02 -3.79 9.08
C THR A 98 1.54 -3.09 10.36
N ILE A 99 0.94 -3.86 11.27
CA ILE A 99 0.49 -3.44 12.59
C ILE A 99 1.12 -4.35 13.62
N LEU A 100 1.80 -3.77 14.61
CA LEU A 100 2.44 -4.53 15.68
C LEU A 100 1.48 -4.78 16.83
N MET A 101 1.35 -6.01 17.31
CA MET A 101 0.60 -6.36 18.52
C MET A 101 1.59 -6.66 19.67
N THR A 102 1.38 -6.09 20.86
CA THR A 102 2.31 -6.33 21.98
C THR A 102 1.64 -6.21 23.34
N GLY A 103 1.99 -7.09 24.28
CA GLY A 103 1.55 -7.00 25.69
C GLY A 103 2.39 -6.06 26.56
N PHE A 104 3.57 -5.66 26.10
CA PHE A 104 4.53 -4.86 26.88
C PHE A 104 5.17 -3.77 26.01
N PRO A 105 4.41 -2.73 25.63
CA PRO A 105 4.98 -1.61 24.88
C PRO A 105 5.99 -0.85 25.73
N THR A 106 7.16 -0.57 25.18
CA THR A 106 8.06 0.47 25.69
C THR A 106 8.07 1.63 24.71
N ILE A 107 8.41 2.84 25.18
CA ILE A 107 8.57 4.01 24.30
C ILE A 107 9.56 3.68 23.18
N ASP A 108 10.66 3.00 23.51
CA ASP A 108 11.69 2.63 22.55
C ASP A 108 11.17 1.61 21.52
N SER A 109 10.41 0.60 21.94
CA SER A 109 9.85 -0.39 20.99
C SER A 109 8.82 0.25 20.07
N SER A 110 7.98 1.16 20.58
CA SER A 110 6.97 1.86 19.78
C SER A 110 7.63 2.78 18.75
N VAL A 111 8.65 3.54 19.16
CA VAL A 111 9.40 4.41 18.23
C VAL A 111 10.14 3.57 17.18
N LYS A 112 10.73 2.44 17.57
CA LYS A 112 11.42 1.54 16.65
C LYS A 112 10.44 0.93 15.62
N ALA A 113 9.26 0.50 16.05
CA ALA A 113 8.22 -0.03 15.15
C ALA A 113 7.86 0.95 14.04
N ILE A 114 7.54 2.20 14.41
CA ILE A 114 7.18 3.24 13.44
C ILE A 114 8.33 3.52 12.47
N ARG A 115 9.58 3.55 12.95
CA ARG A 115 10.76 3.74 12.10
C ARG A 115 11.00 2.61 11.12
N LEU A 116 10.63 1.38 11.49
CA LEU A 116 10.79 0.17 10.67
C LEU A 116 9.62 -0.05 9.69
N GLY A 117 8.63 0.85 9.67
CA GLY A 117 7.53 0.80 8.71
C GLY A 117 6.20 0.27 9.27
N ALA A 118 6.10 0.01 10.57
CA ALA A 118 4.81 -0.26 11.20
C ALA A 118 3.91 0.98 11.10
N SER A 119 2.67 0.77 10.65
CA SER A 119 1.66 1.83 10.53
C SER A 119 1.04 2.17 11.88
N ASP A 120 0.74 1.14 12.68
CA ASP A 120 0.13 1.29 14.00
C ASP A 120 0.62 0.18 14.94
N TYR A 121 0.25 0.30 16.21
CA TYR A 121 0.43 -0.78 17.19
C TYR A 121 -0.81 -0.96 18.06
N ILE A 122 -1.04 -2.20 18.50
CA ILE A 122 -2.16 -2.62 19.32
C ILE A 122 -1.63 -3.25 20.60
N LEU A 123 -2.23 -2.88 21.73
CA LEU A 123 -1.84 -3.40 23.04
C LEU A 123 -2.63 -4.65 23.41
N LYS A 124 -1.92 -5.70 23.84
CA LYS A 124 -2.51 -6.89 24.46
C LYS A 124 -2.68 -6.66 25.98
N PRO A 125 -3.82 -7.04 26.58
CA PRO A 125 -5.02 -7.58 25.94
C PRO A 125 -5.78 -6.49 25.16
N PHE A 126 -6.22 -6.82 23.95
CA PHE A 126 -6.94 -5.90 23.06
C PHE A 126 -8.45 -6.12 23.09
N LYS A 127 -9.21 -5.08 22.75
CA LYS A 127 -10.64 -5.21 22.43
C LYS A 127 -10.81 -5.37 20.92
N LEU A 128 -11.92 -5.98 20.52
CA LEU A 128 -12.28 -6.11 19.10
C LEU A 128 -12.41 -4.74 18.42
N ASP A 129 -12.89 -3.72 19.13
CA ASP A 129 -12.95 -2.35 18.63
C ASP A 129 -11.57 -1.77 18.28
N ASP A 130 -10.52 -2.13 19.03
CA ASP A 130 -9.15 -1.68 18.77
C ASP A 130 -8.60 -2.31 17.49
N ILE A 131 -8.87 -3.61 17.28
CA ILE A 131 -8.55 -4.34 16.06
C ILE A 131 -9.28 -3.74 14.86
N ASP A 132 -10.59 -3.51 14.98
CA ASP A 132 -11.41 -2.90 13.95
C ASP A 132 -10.89 -1.54 13.51
N LEU A 133 -10.57 -0.68 14.48
CA LEU A 133 -10.08 0.66 14.21
C LEU A 133 -8.72 0.60 13.50
N ALA A 134 -7.80 -0.22 13.97
CA ALA A 134 -6.48 -0.38 13.37
C ALA A 134 -6.57 -0.95 11.95
N VAL A 135 -7.37 -2.00 11.74
CA VAL A 135 -7.58 -2.59 10.41
C VAL A 135 -8.24 -1.61 9.46
N LYS A 136 -9.25 -0.84 9.88
CA LYS A 136 -9.89 0.18 9.03
C LYS A 136 -8.90 1.26 8.59
N LYS A 137 -8.06 1.75 9.50
CA LYS A 137 -6.99 2.70 9.17
C LYS A 137 -6.01 2.09 8.16
N ALA A 138 -5.59 0.84 8.39
CA ALA A 138 -4.66 0.15 7.52
C ALA A 138 -5.24 -0.12 6.12
N VAL A 139 -6.53 -0.47 6.01
CA VAL A 139 -7.22 -0.59 4.72
C VAL A 139 -7.19 0.74 3.98
N HIS A 140 -7.55 1.83 4.66
CA HIS A 140 -7.54 3.15 4.04
C HIS A 140 -6.13 3.55 3.58
N GLU A 141 -5.12 3.31 4.41
CA GLU A 141 -3.73 3.57 4.05
C GLU A 141 -3.28 2.75 2.85
N ARG A 142 -3.62 1.45 2.81
CA ARG A 142 -3.34 0.56 1.68
C ARG A 142 -3.95 1.11 0.38
N GLU A 143 -5.20 1.52 0.42
CA GLU A 143 -5.91 2.12 -0.72
C GLU A 143 -5.20 3.38 -1.22
N VAL A 144 -4.86 4.29 -0.31
CA VAL A 144 -4.13 5.53 -0.64
C VAL A 144 -2.78 5.22 -1.28
N ARG A 145 -2.00 4.28 -0.73
CA ARG A 145 -0.71 3.87 -1.31
C ARG A 145 -0.88 3.30 -2.72
N GLN A 146 -1.88 2.44 -2.93
CA GLN A 146 -2.18 1.88 -4.26
C GLN A 146 -2.60 2.95 -5.26
N ASP A 147 -3.45 3.89 -4.85
CA ASP A 147 -3.89 4.98 -5.69
C ASP A 147 -2.74 5.91 -6.09
N MET A 148 -1.85 6.24 -5.15
CA MET A 148 -0.64 7.01 -5.44
C MET A 148 0.27 6.28 -6.44
N LYS A 149 0.45 4.97 -6.28
CA LYS A 149 1.26 4.15 -7.21
C LYS A 149 0.65 4.14 -8.61
N ASN A 150 -0.66 3.91 -8.70
CA ASN A 150 -1.40 3.90 -9.97
C ASN A 150 -1.36 5.25 -10.68
N LEU A 151 -1.50 6.35 -9.92
CA LEU A 151 -1.44 7.69 -10.48
C LEU A 151 -0.03 8.02 -10.99
N ARG A 152 1.02 7.69 -10.23
CA ARG A 152 2.42 7.88 -10.66
C ARG A 152 2.74 7.07 -11.92
N ALA A 153 2.27 5.83 -12.02
CA ALA A 153 2.45 5.02 -13.22
C ALA A 153 1.80 5.67 -14.46
N ARG A 154 0.56 6.17 -14.33
CA ARG A 154 -0.13 6.90 -15.41
C ARG A 154 0.58 8.19 -15.82
N VAL A 155 1.08 8.97 -14.86
CA VAL A 155 1.86 10.18 -15.15
C VAL A 155 3.11 9.83 -15.95
N SER A 156 3.85 8.80 -15.52
CA SER A 156 5.05 8.34 -16.21
C SER A 156 4.77 7.85 -17.64
N GLU A 157 3.65 7.16 -17.86
CA GLU A 157 3.23 6.69 -19.19
C GLU A 157 2.91 7.87 -20.13
N LEU A 158 2.18 8.87 -19.62
CA LEU A 158 1.86 10.08 -20.39
C LEU A 158 3.13 10.88 -20.74
N GLU A 159 4.07 11.01 -19.81
CA GLU A 159 5.35 11.71 -20.05
C GLU A 159 6.17 11.02 -21.16
N GLN A 160 6.22 9.69 -21.16
CA GLN A 160 6.88 8.92 -22.21
C GLN A 160 6.22 9.14 -23.59
N GLY A 161 4.89 9.03 -23.67
CA GLY A 161 4.16 9.25 -24.92
C GLY A 161 4.28 10.68 -25.46
N ILE A 162 4.31 11.69 -24.58
CA ILE A 162 4.56 13.09 -24.99
C ILE A 162 5.97 13.26 -25.56
N SER A 163 6.98 12.64 -24.93
CA SER A 163 8.36 12.68 -25.40
C SER A 163 8.53 12.02 -26.77
N GLU A 164 7.92 10.85 -26.97
CA GLU A 164 7.93 10.11 -28.24
C GLU A 164 7.28 10.92 -29.36
N ASN A 165 6.09 11.48 -29.12
CA ASN A 165 5.42 12.34 -30.10
C ASN A 165 6.24 13.58 -30.46
N LYS A 166 6.89 14.21 -29.48
CA LYS A 166 7.74 15.38 -29.71
C LYS A 166 8.95 15.06 -30.60
N ASN A 167 9.54 13.87 -30.42
CA ASN A 167 10.63 13.38 -31.26
C ASN A 167 10.15 13.11 -32.69
N GLN A 168 8.97 12.51 -32.86
CA GLN A 168 8.38 12.27 -34.19
C GLN A 168 8.10 13.56 -34.96
N ILE A 169 7.55 14.59 -34.29
CA ILE A 169 7.30 15.91 -34.89
C ILE A 169 8.62 16.56 -35.34
N THR A 170 9.65 16.49 -34.49
CA THR A 170 10.98 17.03 -34.81
C THR A 170 11.61 16.31 -36.00
N LEU A 171 11.44 14.98 -36.09
CA LEU A 171 11.93 14.18 -37.21
C LEU A 171 11.20 14.52 -38.51
N ASN A 172 9.86 14.57 -38.49
CA ASN A 172 9.04 14.86 -39.66
C ASN A 172 9.31 16.28 -40.21
N HIS A 173 9.52 17.26 -39.33
CA HIS A 173 9.86 18.62 -39.75
C HIS A 173 11.26 18.72 -40.40
N LYS A 174 12.21 17.85 -40.01
CA LYS A 174 13.56 17.79 -40.60
C LYS A 174 13.58 17.16 -42.01
N VAL A 175 12.71 16.18 -42.25
CA VAL A 175 12.59 15.51 -43.56
C VAL A 175 11.82 16.39 -44.56
N GLY A 176 10.81 17.14 -44.10
CA GLY A 176 10.06 18.07 -44.94
C GLY A 176 10.88 19.25 -45.50
N SER A 177 11.93 19.70 -44.80
CA SER A 177 12.80 20.80 -45.28
C SER A 177 13.88 20.36 -46.29
N MET A 178 14.02 19.07 -46.58
CA MET A 178 14.99 18.56 -47.58
C MET A 178 14.33 18.20 -48.94
N ALA A 179 13.00 18.22 -49.05
CA ALA A 179 12.27 17.70 -50.21
C ALA A 179 11.44 18.77 -50.95
N SER A 180 12.09 19.70 -51.66
CA SER A 180 11.76 20.15 -53.04
C SER A 180 12.29 21.56 -53.37
N PRO A 181 12.53 21.91 -54.65
CA PRO A 181 12.87 21.03 -55.78
C PRO A 181 14.03 21.58 -56.65
N ASN A 182 14.69 20.63 -57.30
CA ASN A 182 15.29 20.80 -58.62
C ASN A 182 14.30 21.50 -59.57
N ASP A 183 14.47 22.78 -59.92
CA ASP A 183 14.14 23.31 -61.25
C ASP A 183 14.68 24.73 -61.55
N LYS A 184 15.09 24.89 -62.81
CA LYS A 184 15.31 26.11 -63.62
C LYS A 184 16.71 26.72 -63.74
N SER A 185 17.35 26.26 -64.84
CA SER A 185 17.89 27.04 -65.96
C SER A 185 19.29 27.62 -65.85
#